data_AF-A0A2D3VZ05-F1
#
_entry.id   AF-A0A2D3VZ05-F1
#
_cell.length_a   1.000
_cell.length_b   1.000
_cell.length_c   1.000
_cell.angle_alpha   90.00
_cell.angle_beta   90.00
_cell.angle_gamma   90.00
#
_symmetry.space_group_name_H-M   'P 1'
#
loop_
_entity.id
_entity.type
_entity.pdbx_description
1 polymer ?
#
loop_
_entity_poly.entity_id
_entity_poly.type
_entity_poly.pdbx_seq_one_letter_code
_entity_poly.pdbx_strand_id
1 'polypeptide(L)'
;MNTQAILEKYIENIIQIMTPYGTGTGFIIDNLIITNSHVVSGLKEVVISAKKVKRTIAKVIYDDPNYDLAFIEFHFELPKNRLKLSTINVEDGDTTIAIGHPYGLNYTATEGIV
;
A
#
# COMPACT_ATOMS: atom_id res chain seq x y z
N MET A 1 -2.84 20.41 -5.43
CA MET A 1 -3.95 19.45 -5.61
C MET A 1 -4.44 19.12 -4.22
N ASN A 2 -5.74 19.19 -3.93
CA ASN A 2 -6.23 18.91 -2.57
C ASN A 2 -6.22 17.39 -2.29
N THR A 3 -6.32 17.02 -1.00
CA THR A 3 -6.29 15.63 -0.54
C THR A 3 -7.33 14.74 -1.23
N GLN A 4 -8.54 15.25 -1.47
CA GLN A 4 -9.59 14.50 -2.17
C GLN A 4 -9.19 14.15 -3.62
N ALA A 5 -8.67 15.10 -4.38
CA ALA A 5 -8.26 14.86 -5.76
C ALA A 5 -7.06 13.88 -5.85
N ILE A 6 -6.17 13.89 -4.86
CA ILE A 6 -5.07 12.92 -4.75
C ILE A 6 -5.63 11.51 -4.51
N LEU A 7 -6.58 11.36 -3.58
CA LEU A 7 -7.23 10.08 -3.34
C LEU A 7 -7.95 9.57 -4.59
N GLU A 8 -8.82 10.37 -5.20
CA GLU A 8 -9.56 9.98 -6.40
C GLU A 8 -8.64 9.51 -7.53
N LYS A 9 -7.46 10.13 -7.65
CA LYS A 9 -6.47 9.79 -8.67
C LYS A 9 -5.68 8.53 -8.37
N TYR A 10 -5.26 8.31 -7.12
CA TYR A 10 -4.25 7.29 -6.78
C TYR A 10 -4.76 6.12 -5.95
N ILE A 11 -6.02 6.14 -5.48
CA ILE A 11 -6.53 5.11 -4.56
C ILE A 11 -6.49 3.68 -5.12
N GLU A 12 -6.51 3.51 -6.45
CA GLU A 12 -6.40 2.20 -7.09
C GLU A 12 -5.04 1.52 -6.85
N ASN A 13 -4.01 2.27 -6.45
CA ASN A 13 -2.70 1.72 -6.12
C ASN A 13 -2.61 1.24 -4.67
N ILE A 14 -3.58 1.61 -3.81
CA ILE A 14 -3.54 1.27 -2.39
C ILE A 14 -4.20 -0.08 -2.18
N ILE A 15 -3.47 -0.99 -1.54
CA ILE A 15 -3.85 -2.38 -1.36
C ILE A 15 -4.12 -2.64 0.10
N GLN A 16 -5.25 -3.28 0.39
CA GLN A 16 -5.51 -3.88 1.68
C GLN A 16 -4.87 -5.26 1.73
N ILE A 17 -4.12 -5.53 2.79
CA ILE A 17 -3.46 -6.81 3.04
C ILE A 17 -4.09 -7.41 4.28
N MET A 18 -4.47 -8.67 4.21
CA MET A 18 -5.14 -9.39 5.29
C MET A 18 -4.37 -10.68 5.59
N THR A 19 -4.10 -10.88 6.87
CA THR A 19 -3.46 -12.08 7.42
C THR A 19 -4.37 -12.68 8.49
N PRO A 20 -4.10 -13.90 8.99
CA PRO A 20 -4.82 -14.46 10.13
C PRO A 20 -4.71 -13.61 11.41
N TYR A 21 -3.71 -12.74 11.50
CA TYR A 21 -3.39 -11.95 12.70
C TYR A 21 -3.88 -10.50 12.63
N GLY A 22 -4.23 -10.01 11.44
CA GLY A 22 -4.69 -8.63 11.28
C GLY A 22 -4.80 -8.17 9.83
N THR A 23 -4.94 -6.85 9.68
CA THR A 23 -4.99 -6.19 8.38
C THR A 23 -3.98 -5.06 8.33
N GLY A 24 -3.35 -4.87 7.18
CA GLY A 24 -2.45 -3.76 6.90
C GLY A 24 -2.68 -3.14 5.54
N THR A 25 -1.82 -2.19 5.19
CA THR A 25 -1.84 -1.49 3.91
C THR A 25 -0.54 -1.77 3.16
N GLY A 26 -0.64 -1.90 1.85
CA GLY A 26 0.49 -1.79 0.92
C GLY A 26 0.12 -0.90 -0.25
N PHE A 27 1.06 -0.73 -1.17
CA PHE A 27 0.81 0.01 -2.40
C PHE A 27 1.59 -0.57 -3.57
N ILE A 28 1.08 -0.34 -4.79
CA ILE A 28 1.71 -0.82 -6.01
C ILE A 28 2.81 0.16 -6.46
N ILE A 29 4.01 -0.37 -6.67
CA ILE A 29 5.10 0.27 -7.41
C ILE A 29 5.58 -0.69 -8.49
N ASP A 30 5.68 -0.20 -9.71
CA ASP A 30 5.99 -0.99 -10.90
C ASP A 30 5.10 -2.23 -11.02
N ASN A 31 5.62 -3.42 -10.75
CA ASN A 31 4.91 -4.70 -10.85
C ASN A 31 4.84 -5.44 -9.51
N LEU A 32 5.03 -4.74 -8.38
CA LEU A 32 5.04 -5.33 -7.05
C LEU A 32 4.15 -4.53 -6.09
N ILE A 33 3.64 -5.22 -5.08
CA ILE A 33 3.04 -4.58 -3.91
C ILE A 33 4.11 -4.46 -2.85
N ILE A 34 4.33 -3.24 -2.37
CA ILE A 34 5.25 -2.91 -1.28
C ILE A 34 4.44 -2.74 0.01
N THR A 35 4.92 -3.33 1.10
CA THR A 35 4.36 -3.18 2.44
C THR A 35 5.44 -3.39 3.50
N ASN A 36 5.07 -3.36 4.77
CA ASN A 36 5.96 -3.63 5.87
C ASN A 36 6.07 -5.13 6.17
N SER A 37 7.25 -5.57 6.64
CA SER A 37 7.49 -6.97 7.07
C SER A 37 6.52 -7.38 8.18
N HIS A 38 6.28 -6.51 9.16
CA HIS A 38 5.35 -6.80 10.24
C HIS A 38 3.90 -7.02 9.77
N VAL A 39 3.51 -6.48 8.60
CA VAL A 39 2.17 -6.71 8.03
C VAL A 39 2.03 -8.15 7.54
N VAL A 40 3.06 -8.71 6.91
CA VAL A 40 3.05 -10.09 6.40
C VAL A 40 3.50 -11.12 7.44
N SER A 41 4.27 -10.70 8.45
CA SER A 41 4.65 -11.51 9.62
C SER A 41 5.23 -12.90 9.26
N GLY A 42 6.13 -13.00 8.28
CA GLY A 42 6.77 -14.26 7.89
C GLY A 42 5.91 -15.20 7.03
N LEU A 43 4.66 -14.82 6.73
CA LEU A 43 3.76 -15.64 5.91
C LEU A 43 4.26 -15.71 4.46
N LYS A 44 4.05 -16.86 3.82
CA LYS A 44 4.36 -17.05 2.38
C LYS A 44 3.25 -16.58 1.47
N GLU A 45 2.03 -16.47 2.00
CA GLU A 45 0.85 -16.03 1.29
C GLU A 45 0.00 -15.13 2.19
N VAL A 46 -0.62 -14.13 1.58
CA VAL A 46 -1.55 -13.21 2.21
C VAL A 46 -2.77 -13.02 1.33
N VAL A 47 -3.87 -12.55 1.90
CA VAL A 47 -5.03 -12.14 1.12
C VAL A 47 -4.91 -10.65 0.82
N ILE A 48 -5.03 -10.28 -0.45
CA ILE A 48 -5.00 -8.88 -0.88
C ILE A 48 -6.34 -8.47 -1.51
N SER A 49 -6.68 -7.20 -1.39
CA SER A 49 -7.79 -6.58 -2.12
C SER A 49 -7.52 -5.10 -2.40
N ALA A 50 -8.19 -4.55 -3.42
CA ALA A 50 -8.11 -3.15 -3.80
C ALA A 50 -9.48 -2.66 -4.27
N LYS A 51 -9.62 -1.38 -4.59
CA LYS A 51 -10.89 -0.78 -5.06
C LYS A 51 -11.54 -1.56 -6.21
N LYS A 52 -10.73 -2.08 -7.14
CA LYS A 52 -11.18 -2.86 -8.31
C LYS A 52 -10.76 -4.34 -8.27
N VAL A 53 -10.02 -4.74 -7.23
CA VAL A 53 -9.48 -6.10 -7.10
C VAL A 53 -10.21 -6.78 -5.96
N LYS A 54 -10.97 -7.83 -6.30
CA LYS A 54 -11.60 -8.69 -5.30
C LYS A 54 -10.53 -9.38 -4.45
N ARG A 55 -10.92 -9.82 -3.25
CA ARG A 55 -10.05 -10.61 -2.38
C ARG A 55 -9.46 -11.78 -3.13
N THR A 56 -8.13 -11.85 -3.17
CA THR A 56 -7.37 -12.93 -3.79
C THR A 56 -6.17 -13.27 -2.93
N ILE A 57 -5.72 -14.52 -3.01
CA ILE A 57 -4.46 -14.94 -2.41
C ILE A 57 -3.31 -14.40 -3.28
N ALA A 58 -2.26 -13.93 -2.63
CA ALA A 58 -1.04 -13.44 -3.25
C ALA A 58 0.18 -13.91 -2.47
N LYS A 59 1.28 -14.17 -3.18
CA LYS A 59 2.49 -14.73 -2.60
C LYS A 59 3.43 -13.61 -2.16
N VAL A 60 4.01 -13.78 -0.97
CA VAL A 60 5.09 -12.96 -0.45
C VAL A 60 6.39 -13.46 -1.07
N ILE A 61 7.02 -12.63 -1.89
CA ILE A 61 8.25 -12.98 -2.63
C ILE A 61 9.52 -12.45 -1.95
N TYR A 62 9.38 -11.49 -1.05
CA TYR A 62 10.45 -10.95 -0.22
C TYR A 62 9.89 -10.54 1.14
N ASP A 63 10.63 -10.84 2.21
CA ASP A 63 10.30 -10.44 3.58
C ASP A 63 11.59 -10.20 4.34
N ASP A 64 11.79 -8.96 4.81
CA ASP A 64 12.99 -8.50 5.49
C ASP A 64 12.62 -7.77 6.79
N PRO A 65 12.67 -8.49 7.92
CA PRO A 65 12.39 -7.90 9.22
C PRO A 65 13.39 -6.82 9.67
N ASN A 66 14.61 -6.76 9.10
CA ASN A 66 15.61 -5.79 9.53
C ASN A 66 15.28 -4.38 9.03
N TYR A 67 14.73 -4.27 7.83
CA TYR A 67 14.27 -3.01 7.23
C TYR A 67 12.76 -2.82 7.33
N ASP A 68 12.07 -3.76 7.98
CA ASP A 68 10.61 -3.85 8.04
C ASP A 68 9.96 -3.73 6.65
N LEU A 69 10.46 -4.49 5.67
CA LEU A 69 10.05 -4.39 4.27
C LEU A 69 9.63 -5.75 3.71
N ALA A 70 8.52 -5.79 2.97
CA ALA A 70 8.06 -6.98 2.26
C ALA A 70 7.53 -6.64 0.87
N PHE A 71 7.71 -7.59 -0.06
CA PHE A 71 7.18 -7.52 -1.42
C PHE A 71 6.23 -8.68 -1.70
N ILE A 72 5.10 -8.36 -2.32
CA ILE A 72 4.05 -9.30 -2.69
C ILE A 72 3.86 -9.23 -4.20
N GLU A 73 3.84 -10.41 -4.85
CA GLU A 73 3.51 -10.52 -6.28
C GLU A 73 1.99 -10.45 -6.49
N PHE A 74 1.56 -9.95 -7.64
CA PHE A 74 0.14 -9.93 -8.00
C PHE A 74 -0.09 -10.22 -9.48
N HIS A 75 -1.30 -10.70 -9.78
CA HIS A 75 -1.72 -11.12 -11.11
C HIS A 75 -3.03 -10.45 -11.49
N PHE A 76 -3.01 -9.11 -11.63
CA PHE A 76 -4.14 -8.31 -12.08
C PHE A 76 -3.65 -7.07 -12.84
N GLU A 77 -4.57 -6.38 -13.53
CA GLU A 77 -4.23 -5.19 -14.33
C GLU A 77 -3.70 -4.03 -13.46
N LEU A 78 -2.64 -3.40 -13.94
CA LEU A 78 -2.03 -2.26 -13.26
C LEU A 78 -2.99 -1.04 -13.23
N PRO A 79 -2.98 -0.25 -12.15
CA PRO A 79 -3.74 0.99 -12.07
C PRO A 79 -3.40 1.95 -13.21
N LYS A 80 -4.40 2.71 -13.67
CA LYS A 80 -4.22 3.71 -14.74
C LYS A 80 -3.23 4.80 -14.35
N ASN A 81 -3.34 5.29 -13.11
CA ASN A 81 -2.43 6.31 -12.55
C ASN A 81 -1.46 5.63 -11.60
N ARG A 82 -0.27 5.27 -12.08
CA ARG A 82 0.73 4.57 -11.26
C ARG A 82 1.39 5.52 -10.27
N LEU A 83 1.61 5.04 -9.05
CA LEU A 83 2.50 5.69 -8.09
C LEU A 83 3.96 5.61 -8.58
N LYS A 84 4.75 6.58 -8.16
CA LYS A 84 6.20 6.61 -8.37
C LYS A 84 6.86 7.04 -7.07
N LEU A 85 8.02 6.47 -6.78
CA LEU A 85 8.85 6.96 -5.70
C LEU A 85 9.42 8.33 -6.09
N SER A 86 9.34 9.29 -5.19
CA SER A 86 9.95 10.61 -5.37
C SER A 86 11.47 10.45 -5.35
N THR A 87 12.16 11.16 -6.24
CA THR A 87 13.62 11.34 -6.21
C THR A 87 14.01 12.67 -5.59
N ILE A 88 13.03 13.49 -5.21
CA ILE A 88 13.22 14.77 -4.55
C ILE A 88 13.27 14.50 -3.05
N ASN A 89 14.25 15.11 -2.37
CA ASN A 89 14.33 15.06 -0.92
C ASN A 89 13.15 15.83 -0.31
N VAL A 90 12.63 15.28 0.77
CA VAL A 90 11.55 15.89 1.57
C VAL A 90 12.21 16.80 2.62
N GLU A 91 11.65 17.99 2.83
CA GLU A 91 12.13 18.97 3.81
C GLU A 91 11.14 19.13 4.97
N ASP A 92 11.64 19.61 6.12
CA ASP A 92 10.81 19.89 7.29
C ASP A 92 9.73 20.93 6.94
N GLY A 93 8.48 20.64 7.28
CA GLY A 93 7.33 21.50 6.95
C GLY A 93 6.68 21.22 5.59
N ASP A 94 7.20 20.29 4.80
CA ASP A 94 6.51 19.81 3.60
C ASP A 94 5.16 19.19 3.97
N THR A 95 4.13 19.48 3.18
CA THR A 95 2.81 18.87 3.37
C THR A 95 2.86 17.39 2.97
N THR A 96 2.36 16.53 3.84
CA THR A 96 2.25 15.08 3.61
C THR A 96 0.82 14.59 3.74
N ILE A 97 0.53 13.49 3.05
CA ILE A 97 -0.75 12.79 3.13
C ILE A 97 -0.45 11.32 3.40
N ALA A 98 -0.86 10.84 4.56
CA ALA A 98 -0.87 9.43 4.89
C ALA A 98 -2.16 8.79 4.36
N ILE A 99 -2.05 7.77 3.51
CA ILE A 99 -3.19 7.06 2.93
C ILE A 99 -3.12 5.58 3.32
N GLY A 100 -4.23 5.01 3.77
CA GLY A 100 -4.30 3.57 4.03
C GLY A 100 -5.68 3.03 4.36
N HIS A 101 -5.71 1.79 4.85
CA HIS A 101 -6.92 1.04 5.23
C HIS A 101 -6.97 0.78 6.74
N PRO A 102 -7.37 1.75 7.57
CA PRO A 102 -7.57 1.49 8.99
C PRO A 102 -8.89 0.73 9.23
N TYR A 103 -8.83 -0.36 10.01
CA TYR A 103 -10.00 -1.01 10.66
C TYR A 103 -11.20 -1.36 9.74
N GLY A 104 -10.96 -1.81 8.51
CA GLY A 104 -12.03 -2.24 7.60
C GLY A 104 -12.86 -1.10 7.01
N LEU A 105 -12.46 0.16 7.19
CA LEU A 105 -12.94 1.28 6.38
C LEU A 105 -12.41 1.15 4.96
N ASN A 106 -13.17 1.64 3.98
CA ASN A 106 -12.77 1.54 2.57
C ASN A 106 -11.39 2.16 2.34
N TYR A 107 -11.14 3.38 2.83
CA TYR A 107 -9.84 4.06 2.83
C TYR A 107 -9.87 5.22 3.85
N THR A 108 -8.73 5.68 4.33
CA THR A 108 -8.60 6.92 5.10
C THR A 108 -7.39 7.70 4.62
N ALA A 109 -7.50 9.02 4.63
CA ALA A 109 -6.39 9.92 4.42
C ALA A 109 -6.27 10.88 5.60
N THR A 110 -5.03 11.15 6.01
CA THR A 110 -4.69 12.13 7.02
C THR A 110 -3.65 13.07 6.43
N GLU A 111 -3.95 14.36 6.44
CA GLU A 111 -3.04 15.41 5.99
C GLU A 111 -2.23 15.92 7.19
N GLY A 112 -0.96 16.18 6.96
CA GLY A 112 -0.03 16.63 7.99
C GLY A 112 1.17 17.34 7.39
N ILE A 113 2.18 17.54 8.22
CA ILE A 113 3.48 18.06 7.83
C ILE A 113 4.55 17.03 8.19
N VAL A 114 5.61 17.02 7.41
CA VAL A 114 6.84 16.24 7.68
C VAL A 114 7.52 16.80 8.92
#